data_AF-A0AAD5P695-F1
#
_entry.id   AF-A0AAD5P695-F1
#
_cell.length_a   1.000
_cell.length_b   1.000
_cell.length_c   1.000
_cell.angle_alpha   90.00
_cell.angle_beta   90.00
_cell.angle_gamma   90.00
#
_symmetry.space_group_name_H-M   'P 1'
#
loop_
_entity.id
_entity.type
_entity.pdbx_description
1 polymer ?
#
loop_
_entity_poly.entity_id
_entity_poly.type
_entity_poly.pdbx_seq_one_letter_code
_entity_poly.pdbx_strand_id
1 'polypeptide(L)' 'MARVDTELIDNLPKVEIVSSFNVGLDKIDLAKCREKRIRVINSPNVLTEDVVDLEIGLILVVLRRLCKSDRYVRSGK' A
#
# COMPACT_ATOMS: atom_id res chain seq x y z
N MET A 1 -1.62 -7.26 -4.49
CA MET A 1 -0.89 -6.60 -5.60
C MET A 1 0.25 -7.48 -6.05
N ALA A 2 0.40 -7.63 -7.36
CA ALA A 2 1.42 -8.44 -7.99
C ALA A 2 2.84 -7.89 -7.70
N ARG A 3 3.81 -8.78 -7.62
CA ARG A 3 5.23 -8.42 -7.55
C ARG A 3 5.70 -8.06 -8.95
N VAL A 4 6.49 -6.99 -9.07
CA VAL A 4 7.14 -6.58 -10.32
C VAL A 4 8.62 -6.85 -10.17
N ASP A 5 8.97 -8.14 -10.23
CA ASP A 5 10.33 -8.63 -10.08
C ASP A 5 11.08 -8.70 -11.42
N THR A 6 12.38 -9.02 -11.36
CA THR A 6 13.24 -9.11 -12.54
C THR A 6 12.68 -10.04 -13.61
N GLU A 7 12.13 -11.20 -13.22
CA GLU A 7 11.57 -12.17 -14.18
C GLU A 7 10.39 -11.59 -14.96
N LEU A 8 9.46 -10.90 -14.29
CA LEU A 8 8.35 -10.23 -14.97
C LEU A 8 8.85 -9.13 -15.91
N ILE A 9 9.82 -8.32 -15.47
CA ILE A 9 10.40 -7.23 -16.27
C ILE A 9 11.15 -7.78 -17.50
N ASP A 10 11.76 -8.96 -17.39
CA ASP A 10 12.45 -9.62 -18.50
C ASP A 10 11.49 -10.18 -19.55
N ASN A 11 10.30 -10.60 -19.15
CA ASN A 11 9.26 -11.07 -20.07
C ASN A 11 8.50 -9.96 -20.81
N LEU A 12 8.76 -8.68 -20.51
CA LEU A 12 8.06 -7.54 -21.11
C LEU A 12 9.02 -6.65 -21.94
N PRO A 13 9.41 -7.07 -23.15
CA PRO A 13 10.48 -6.39 -23.91
C PRO A 13 10.10 -4.98 -24.40
N LYS A 14 8.82 -4.63 -24.41
CA LYS A 14 8.30 -3.32 -24.84
C LYS A 14 7.79 -2.45 -23.68
N VAL A 15 8.02 -2.85 -22.42
CA VAL A 15 7.52 -2.07 -21.28
C VAL A 15 8.30 -0.78 -21.15
N GLU A 16 7.58 0.32 -20.94
CA GLU A 16 8.18 1.65 -20.78
C GLU A 16 7.87 2.27 -19.41
N ILE A 17 6.83 1.78 -18.72
CA ILE A 17 6.37 2.34 -17.46
C ILE A 17 5.76 1.29 -16.54
N VAL A 18 6.05 1.40 -15.25
CA VAL A 18 5.35 0.73 -14.15
C VAL A 18 4.64 1.81 -13.34
N SER A 19 3.30 1.73 -13.29
CA SER A 19 2.47 2.65 -12.51
C SER A 19 1.89 1.95 -11.28
N SER A 20 2.34 2.36 -10.10
CA SER A 20 1.88 1.79 -8.83
C SER A 20 0.65 2.52 -8.29
N PHE A 21 -0.38 1.76 -7.92
CA PHE A 21 -1.60 2.25 -7.26
C PHE A 21 -1.42 2.44 -5.74
N ASN A 22 -0.22 2.83 -5.29
CA ASN A 22 0.10 3.09 -3.88
C ASN A 22 1.37 3.91 -3.79
N VAL A 23 1.75 4.30 -2.56
CA VAL A 23 2.99 5.04 -2.29
C VAL A 23 4.20 4.09 -2.23
N GLY A 24 4.04 2.91 -1.63
CA GLY A 24 5.12 1.94 -1.43
C GLY A 24 5.62 1.31 -2.74
N LEU A 25 6.93 1.02 -2.80
CA LEU A 25 7.59 0.47 -3.99
C LEU A 25 8.34 -0.84 -3.71
N ASP A 26 8.19 -1.41 -2.52
CA ASP A 26 8.96 -2.58 -2.05
C ASP A 26 8.77 -3.84 -2.91
N LYS A 27 7.69 -3.89 -3.68
CA LYS A 27 7.35 -5.00 -4.58
C LYS A 27 7.87 -4.83 -6.00
N ILE A 28 8.51 -3.70 -6.31
CA ILE A 28 9.05 -3.37 -7.62
C ILE A 28 10.56 -3.48 -7.57
N ASP A 29 11.15 -4.23 -8.48
CA ASP A 29 12.60 -4.25 -8.69
C ASP A 29 13.06 -2.94 -9.34
N LEU A 30 13.28 -1.92 -8.51
CA LEU A 30 13.67 -0.59 -8.95
C LEU A 30 15.04 -0.59 -9.64
N ALA A 31 15.93 -1.52 -9.28
CA ALA A 31 17.24 -1.65 -9.91
C ALA A 31 17.09 -2.13 -11.37
N LYS A 32 16.27 -3.17 -11.59
CA LYS A 32 15.99 -3.68 -12.94
C LYS A 32 15.24 -2.68 -13.81
N CYS A 33 14.27 -1.97 -13.24
CA CYS A 33 13.58 -0.88 -13.93
C CYS A 33 14.56 0.22 -14.37
N ARG A 34 15.51 0.60 -13.50
CA ARG A 34 16.54 1.59 -13.84
C ARG A 34 17.49 1.09 -14.94
N GLU A 35 17.94 -0.17 -14.86
CA GLU A 35 18.80 -0.81 -15.88
C GLU A 35 18.16 -0.71 -17.28
N LYS A 36 16.87 -1.05 -17.37
CA LYS A 36 16.11 -1.02 -18.63
C LYS A 36 15.51 0.33 -19.01
N ARG A 37 15.78 1.39 -18.25
CA ARG A 37 15.21 2.74 -18.45
C ARG A 37 13.67 2.77 -18.43
N ILE A 38 13.07 1.90 -17.64
CA ILE A 38 11.63 1.84 -17.40
C ILE A 38 11.27 2.89 -16.35
N ARG A 39 10.29 3.74 -16.64
CA ARG A 39 9.80 4.74 -15.67
C ARG A 39 9.01 4.04 -14.58
N VAL A 40 9.15 4.50 -13.33
CA VAL A 40 8.32 4.05 -12.21
C VAL A 40 7.60 5.26 -11.65
N ILE A 41 6.27 5.19 -11.60
CA ILE A 41 5.43 6.23 -10.99
C ILE A 41 4.57 5.61 -9.89
N ASN A 42 4.23 6.42 -8.89
CA ASN A 42 3.43 6.04 -7.75
C ASN A 42 2.43 7.15 -7.42
N SER A 43 1.61 6.97 -6.39
CA SER A 43 0.55 7.92 -6.03
C SER A 43 0.86 8.61 -4.68
N PRO A 44 1.89 9.46 -4.59
CA PRO A 44 2.19 10.15 -3.34
C PRO A 44 1.11 11.19 -3.01
N ASN A 45 0.96 11.51 -1.72
CA ASN A 45 0.15 12.60 -1.19
C ASN A 45 -1.39 12.50 -1.34
N VAL A 46 -1.92 11.65 -2.22
CA VAL A 46 -3.37 11.56 -2.46
C VAL A 46 -4.15 10.81 -1.39
N LEU A 47 -3.46 10.10 -0.50
CA LEU A 47 -4.05 9.21 0.51
C LEU A 47 -3.48 9.44 1.92
N THR A 48 -2.66 10.48 2.09
CA THR A 48 -1.94 10.72 3.34
C THR A 48 -2.92 10.97 4.50
N GLU A 49 -3.84 11.92 4.34
CA GLU A 49 -4.78 12.32 5.40
C GLU A 49 -5.72 11.16 5.76
N ASP A 50 -6.28 10.46 4.77
CA ASP A 50 -7.17 9.31 5.01
C ASP A 50 -6.48 8.17 5.78
N VAL A 51 -5.21 7.91 5.48
CA VAL A 51 -4.41 6.91 6.21
C VAL A 51 -4.14 7.37 7.65
N VAL A 52 -3.86 8.66 7.86
CA VAL A 52 -3.63 9.26 9.19
C VAL A 52 -4.90 9.21 10.03
N ASP A 53 -6.07 9.49 9.46
CA ASP A 53 -7.36 9.39 10.15
C ASP A 53 -7.60 7.98 10.69
N LEU A 54 -7.33 6.95 9.87
CA LEU A 54 -7.44 5.55 10.29
C LEU A 54 -6.38 5.17 11.33
N GLU A 55 -5.16 5.70 11.23
CA GLU A 55 -4.11 5.47 12.22
C GLU A 55 -4.52 5.99 13.60
N ILE A 56 -4.99 7.24 13.68
CA ILE A 56 -5.49 7.83 14.92
C ILE A 56 -6.70 7.05 15.43
N GLY A 57 -7.62 6.67 14.54
CA GLY A 57 -8.76 5.82 14.87
C GLY A 57 -8.33 4.49 15.48
N LEU A 58 -7.33 3.82 14.90
CA LEU A 58 -6.81 2.55 15.40
C LEU A 58 -6.15 2.69 16.78
N ILE A 59 -5.39 3.78 17.01
CA ILE A 59 -4.82 4.10 18.32
C ILE A 59 -5.93 4.19 19.38
N LEU A 60 -7.01 4.93 19.11
CA LEU A 60 -8.15 5.05 20.03
C LEU A 60 -8.86 3.71 20.24
N VAL A 61 -9.07 2.94 19.17
CA VAL A 61 -9.69 1.60 19.22
C VAL A 61 -8.94 0.69 20.18
N VAL A 62 -7.60 0.67 20.10
CA VAL A 62 -6.75 -0.16 20.96
C VAL A 62 -6.77 0.35 22.39
N LEU A 63 -6.49 1.64 22.61
CA LEU A 63 -6.37 2.22 23.95
C LEU A 63 -7.67 2.14 24.77
N ARG A 64 -8.82 2.28 24.10
CA ARG A 64 -10.15 2.25 24.75
C ARG A 64 -10.87 0.92 24.59
N ARG A 65 -10.23 -0.07 23.97
CA ARG A 65 -10.80 -1.40 23.69
C ARG A 65 -12.15 -1.30 22.96
N LEU A 66 -12.31 -0.33 22.04
CA LEU A 66 -13.60 0.03 21.46
C LEU A 66 -14.27 -1.16 20.77
N CYS A 67 -13.52 -1.95 19.99
CA CYS A 67 -14.08 -3.15 19.34
C CYS A 67 -14.59 -4.20 20.34
N LYS A 68 -14.00 -4.30 21.53
CA LYS A 68 -14.48 -5.21 22.58
C LYS A 68 -15.74 -4.64 23.23
N SER A 69 -15.75 -3.35 23.55
CA SER A 69 -16.88 -2.65 24.17
C SER A 69 -18.11 -2.62 23.24
N ASP A 70 -17.92 -2.36 21.95
CA ASP A 70 -19.00 -2.41 20.93
C ASP A 70 -19.66 -3.79 20.92
N ARG A 71 -18.87 -4.87 20.84
CA ARG A 71 -19.39 -6.25 20.90
C ARG A 71 -20.11 -6.56 22.20
N TYR A 72 -19.61 -6.05 23.33
CA TYR A 72 -20.24 -6.25 24.65
C TYR A 72 -21.65 -5.68 24.67
N VAL A 73 -21.83 -4.41 24.30
CA VAL A 73 -23.14 -3.74 24.29
C VAL A 73 -24.06 -4.38 23.25
N ARG A 74 -23.56 -4.70 22.05
CA ARG A 74 -24.36 -5.38 21.01
C ARG A 74 -24.82 -6.78 21.43
N SER A 75 -24.15 -7.41 22.39
CA SER A 75 -24.56 -8.70 22.95
C SER A 75 -25.69 -8.60 23.99
N GLY A 76 -26.18 -7.39 24.30
CA GLY A 76 -27.25 -7.15 25.27
C GLY A 76 -26.79 -7.31 26.73
N LYS A 77 -25.49 -7.18 26.98
CA LYS A 77 -24.88 -7.26 28.32
C LYS A 77 -24.47 -5.88 28.83
#